data_AF-A0AAW6RIF2-F1
#
_entry.id   AF-A0AAW6RIF2-F1
#
_cell.length_a   1.000
_cell.length_b   1.000
_cell.length_c   1.000
_cell.angle_alpha   90.00
_cell.angle_beta   90.00
_cell.angle_gamma   90.00
#
_symmetry.space_group_name_H-M   'P 1'
#
loop_
_entity.id
_entity.type
_entity.pdbx_description
1 polymer ?
#
loop_
_entity_poly.entity_id
_entity_poly.type
_entity_poly.pdbx_seq_one_letter_code
_entity_poly.pdbx_strand_id
1 'polypeptide(L)' 'MSDKQWALMAPHCLGKPGDAGRRGTDKRLFVEAVLWIVRTGSPWRDLPEEFGK' A
#
# COMPACT_ATOMS: atom_id res chain seq x y z
N MET A 1 -7.80 -0.40 -6.53
CA MET A 1 -6.97 -1.36 -7.29
C MET A 1 -7.71 -2.69 -7.38
N SER A 2 -7.73 -3.37 -8.53
CA SER A 2 -8.39 -4.67 -8.63
C SER A 2 -7.55 -5.79 -8.02
N ASP A 3 -8.19 -6.86 -7.56
CA ASP A 3 -7.50 -8.03 -6.99
C ASP A 3 -6.54 -8.69 -7.98
N LYS A 4 -6.89 -8.69 -9.28
CA LYS A 4 -6.03 -9.20 -10.36
C LYS A 4 -4.74 -8.39 -10.48
N GLN A 5 -4.84 -7.06 -10.44
CA GLN A 5 -3.66 -6.19 -10.48
C GLN A 5 -2.81 -6.36 -9.22
N TRP A 6 -3.46 -6.47 -8.06
CA TRP A 6 -2.77 -6.75 -6.81
C TRP A 6 -2.00 -8.07 -6.85
N ALA A 7 -2.61 -9.15 -7.37
CA ALA A 7 -1.96 -10.45 -7.50
C ALA A 7 -0.68 -10.42 -8.36
N LEU A 8 -0.61 -9.52 -9.36
CA LEU A 8 0.60 -9.32 -10.16
C LEU A 8 1.67 -8.53 -9.42
N MET A 9 1.29 -7.56 -8.58
CA MET A 9 2.24 -6.69 -7.88
C MET A 9 2.72 -7.25 -6.53
N ALA A 10 1.85 -7.94 -5.80
CA ALA A 10 2.13 -8.47 -4.46
C ALA A 10 3.41 -9.33 -4.36
N PRO A 11 3.78 -10.17 -5.36
CA PRO A 11 5.04 -10.91 -5.34
C PRO A 11 6.30 -10.02 -5.37
N HIS A 12 6.18 -8.77 -5.80
CA HIS A 12 7.29 -7.81 -5.89
C HIS A 12 7.36 -6.86 -4.69
N CYS A 13 6.31 -6.78 -3.87
CA CYS A 13 6.31 -5.97 -2.66
C CYS A 13 7.16 -6.63 -1.56
N LEU A 14 7.95 -5.82 -0.86
CA LEU A 14 8.73 -6.20 0.33
C LEU A 14 7.81 -6.47 1.53
N GLY A 15 8.23 -7.32 2.48
CA GLY A 15 7.43 -7.68 3.67
C GLY A 15 6.66 -8.99 3.49
N LYS A 16 7.23 -9.94 2.75
CA LYS A 16 6.73 -11.31 2.62
C LYS A 16 6.85 -12.05 3.96
N PRO A 17 6.10 -13.14 4.17
CA PRO A 17 6.34 -14.02 5.31
C PRO A 17 7.81 -14.50 5.28
N GLY A 18 8.63 -14.02 6.23
CA GLY A 18 10.07 -14.29 6.29
C GLY A 18 10.99 -13.08 6.11
N ASP A 19 10.48 -11.94 5.64
CA ASP A 19 11.30 -10.72 5.53
C ASP A 19 11.51 -10.05 6.90
N ALA A 20 12.75 -9.69 7.21
CA ALA A 20 13.09 -8.98 8.43
C ALA A 20 12.58 -7.52 8.39
N GLY A 21 11.60 -7.18 9.22
CA GLY A 21 11.07 -5.82 9.31
C GLY A 21 9.71 -5.72 10.00
N ARG A 22 9.32 -4.47 10.32
CA ARG A 22 8.00 -4.16 10.89
C ARG A 22 6.95 -4.58 9.86
N ARG A 23 6.15 -5.58 10.21
CA ARG A 23 4.99 -6.04 9.42
C ARG A 23 4.03 -4.86 9.30
N GLY A 24 4.09 -4.10 8.22
CA GLY A 24 3.00 -3.20 7.86
C GLY A 24 1.74 -4.05 7.78
N THR A 25 0.74 -3.71 8.58
CA THR A 25 -0.44 -4.53 8.87
C THR A 25 -1.18 -4.92 7.58
N ASP A 26 -1.11 -4.07 6.56
CA ASP A 26 -1.58 -4.36 5.21
C ASP A 26 -0.71 -3.70 4.14
N LYS A 27 -0.02 -4.52 3.33
CA LYS A 27 0.82 -4.06 2.20
C LYS A 27 -0.01 -3.50 1.05
N ARG A 28 -1.22 -4.01 0.86
CA ARG A 28 -2.13 -3.52 -0.17
C ARG A 28 -2.55 -2.11 0.16
N LEU A 29 -2.89 -1.89 1.43
CA LEU A 29 -3.31 -0.58 1.91
C LEU A 29 -2.24 0.50 1.69
N PHE A 30 -0.97 0.16 1.94
CA PHE A 30 0.15 1.06 1.63
C PHE A 30 0.23 1.42 0.14
N VAL A 31 0.12 0.42 -0.76
CA VAL A 31 0.18 0.67 -2.21
C VAL A 31 -1.05 1.47 -2.66
N GLU A 32 -2.23 1.19 -2.12
CA GLU A 32 -3.44 1.96 -2.41
C GLU A 32 -3.33 3.42 -1.94
N ALA A 33 -2.69 3.67 -0.80
CA ALA A 33 -2.39 5.02 -0.31
C ALA A 33 -1.46 5.79 -1.25
N VAL A 34 -0.36 5.16 -1.72
CA VAL A 34 0.56 5.76 -2.69
C VAL A 34 -0.15 6.07 -4.00
N LEU A 35 -0.97 5.14 -4.50
CA LEU A 35 -1.75 5.33 -5.72
C LEU A 35 -2.78 6.45 -5.57
N TRP A 36 -3.37 6.61 -4.39
CA TRP A 36 -4.28 7.72 -4.10
C TRP A 36 -3.54 9.07 -4.23
N ILE A 37 -2.38 9.21 -3.58
CA ILE A 37 -1.57 10.44 -3.63
C ILE A 37 -1.13 10.78 -5.05
N VAL A 38 -0.64 9.80 -5.82
CA VAL A 38 -0.21 10.05 -7.21
C VAL A 38 -1.39 10.46 -8.10
N ARG A 39 -2.58 9.94 -7.83
CA ARG A 39 -3.79 10.24 -8.60
C ARG A 39 -4.41 11.59 -8.23
N THR A 40 -4.35 12.00 -6.97
CA THR A 40 -4.94 13.26 -6.49
C THR A 40 -3.95 14.43 -6.51
N GLY A 41 -2.65 14.14 -6.46
CA GLY A 41 -1.60 15.15 -6.24
C GLY A 41 -1.59 15.71 -4.82
N SER A 42 -2.37 15.14 -3.90
CA SER A 42 -2.51 15.63 -2.53
C SER A 42 -1.25 15.33 -1.69
N PRO A 43 -0.88 16.21 -0.76
CA PRO A 43 0.22 15.96 0.16
C PRO A 43 -0.13 14.80 1.11
N TRP A 44 0.89 14.12 1.65
CA TRP A 44 0.74 13.02 2.61
C TRP A 44 -0.10 13.37 3.85
N ARG A 45 -0.16 14.65 4.25
CA ARG A 45 -0.99 15.12 5.38
C ARG A 45 -2.49 15.02 5.14
N ASP A 46 -2.90 14.98 3.87
CA ASP A 46 -4.31 14.88 3.47
C ASP A 46 -4.70 13.43 3.15
N LEU A 47 -3.80 12.47 3.41
CA LEU A 47 -4.07 11.07 3.19
C LEU A 47 -5.25 10.64 4.10
N PRO A 48 -6.32 10.06 3.53
CA PRO A 48 -7.44 9.57 4.32
C PRO A 48 -7.03 8.58 5.42
N GLU A 49 -7.66 8.67 6.59
CA GLU A 49 -7.38 7.79 7.75
C GLU A 49 -7.61 6.30 7.45
N GLU A 50 -8.44 5.97 6.45
CA GLU A 50 -8.64 4.59 5.97
C GLU A 50 -7.34 3.90 5.54
N PHE A 51 -6.29 4.66 5.16
CA PHE A 51 -5.00 4.12 4.76
C PHE A 51 -4.01 3.91 5.92
N GLY A 52 -4.33 4.36 7.13
CA GLY A 52 -3.41 4.36 8.26
C GLY A 52 -4.12 4.17 9.60
N LYS A 53 -4.24 2.91 10.03
CA LYS A 53 -4.57 2.52 11.40
C LYS A 53 -3.44 1.70 12.02
#